data_AF-A0A251UFB2-F1
#
_entry.id   AF-A0A251UFB2-F1
#
_cell.length_a   1.000
_cell.length_b   1.000
_cell.length_c   1.000
_cell.angle_alpha   90.00
_cell.angle_beta   90.00
_cell.angle_gamma   90.00
#
_symmetry.space_group_name_H-M   'P 1'
#
loop_
_entity.id
_entity.type
_entity.pdbx_description
1 polymer ?
#
loop_
_entity_poly.entity_id
_entity_poly.type
_entity_poly.pdbx_seq_one_letter_code
_entity_poly.pdbx_strand_id
1 'polypeptide(L)'
;MDLKLFDPKSVFLSNLIGQKGMLSFSTFNFKAASLNLSPFFIRSYKGASHEAACLSTSSPDGVSLVGKEQYGVETHTYRYDGSSTNFGSSILFREKRVLDAFDDEYGGVVVNPEKLPSDTDVFVSILRSSLSLWRTEGKKGIWLKLPVEKCDLVPIAIREGFQYHHAERGYVMMTYWIPDEPCMLPANASHQVGVGGFVMNDKNEVLVVQEKHCAPELAGLWKLPTGFILESEEIFSGAVREVKEETGIDTEFLEVIAFRHAHNVAFEKSDLFFICMLRPVSSDIKIDDLEVQAAKWMALREFVEQPLIKGDNMFKKIIDMCIARMGKRYCGLSVHKVVSKFDNRLSSLYYNVVDDQRLGCSSHDSCTST
;
A
#
# COMPACT_ATOMS: atom_id res chain seq x y z
N MET A 1 44.46 2.33 24.88
CA MET A 1 44.12 3.72 25.27
C MET A 1 42.62 3.86 25.04
N ASP A 2 41.75 3.21 25.79
CA ASP A 2 41.49 3.30 27.24
C ASP A 2 40.90 4.66 27.68
N LEU A 3 39.69 4.56 28.25
CA LEU A 3 39.00 5.51 29.16
C LEU A 3 38.29 6.72 28.51
N LYS A 4 37.07 7.14 28.88
CA LYS A 4 36.17 6.83 30.02
C LYS A 4 34.77 7.44 29.79
N LEU A 5 33.74 6.77 30.31
CA LEU A 5 32.42 7.32 30.67
C LEU A 5 32.55 8.44 31.74
N PHE A 6 31.60 9.37 31.82
CA PHE A 6 30.78 9.62 33.02
C PHE A 6 29.59 10.58 32.74
N ASP A 7 28.51 10.32 33.50
CA ASP A 7 27.11 10.78 33.42
C ASP A 7 26.85 12.03 34.35
N PRO A 8 25.61 12.46 34.71
CA PRO A 8 25.14 13.86 34.65
C PRO A 8 24.85 14.44 36.06
N LYS A 9 24.36 15.70 36.15
CA LYS A 9 23.31 16.16 37.11
C LYS A 9 23.19 17.69 37.22
N SER A 10 21.97 18.08 37.61
CA SER A 10 21.62 19.28 38.41
C SER A 10 21.39 20.58 37.59
N VAL A 11 20.39 21.43 37.81
CA VAL A 11 19.46 21.64 38.93
C VAL A 11 18.32 22.59 38.49
N PHE A 12 17.15 22.40 39.09
CA PHE A 12 15.94 23.25 39.11
C PHE A 12 16.19 24.65 39.72
N LEU A 13 15.49 25.69 39.26
CA LEU A 13 15.03 26.77 40.14
C LEU A 13 13.88 27.59 39.52
N SER A 14 12.86 27.77 40.36
CA SER A 14 11.57 28.45 40.23
C SER A 14 11.64 29.97 40.45
N ASN A 15 10.65 30.72 39.94
CA ASN A 15 9.90 31.81 40.61
C ASN A 15 8.87 32.39 39.59
N LEU A 16 7.54 32.25 39.71
CA LEU A 16 6.52 32.85 40.60
C LEU A 16 6.27 34.37 40.44
N ILE A 17 5.08 34.72 39.90
CA ILE A 17 4.05 35.68 40.40
C ILE A 17 3.41 36.53 39.27
N GLY A 18 2.07 36.50 39.20
CA GLY A 18 1.26 37.48 38.46
C GLY A 18 -0.19 37.05 38.15
N GLN A 19 -1.04 36.92 39.17
CA GLN A 19 -2.50 36.75 39.04
C GLN A 19 -3.19 38.03 38.52
N LYS A 20 -4.19 37.88 37.64
CA LYS A 20 -5.55 38.47 37.78
C LYS A 20 -6.52 38.01 36.67
N GLY A 21 -7.68 37.50 37.07
CA GLY A 21 -8.96 37.82 36.43
C GLY A 21 -9.50 36.92 35.32
N MET A 22 -10.10 35.79 35.71
CA MET A 22 -11.42 35.27 35.32
C MET A 22 -11.93 35.53 33.88
N LEU A 23 -12.17 34.46 33.11
CA LEU A 23 -13.48 34.13 32.50
C LEU A 23 -13.42 32.72 31.88
N SER A 24 -14.34 31.88 32.33
CA SER A 24 -14.61 30.53 31.83
C SER A 24 -15.19 30.62 30.41
N PHE A 25 -14.51 30.03 29.43
CA PHE A 25 -15.16 29.41 28.26
C PHE A 25 -14.37 28.17 27.84
N SER A 26 -15.07 27.05 27.84
CA SER A 26 -14.65 25.77 27.29
C SER A 26 -14.18 25.94 25.85
N THR A 27 -12.92 25.58 25.58
CA THR A 27 -12.40 25.47 24.22
C THR A 27 -12.06 24.01 23.93
N PHE A 28 -13.00 23.34 23.26
CA PHE A 28 -12.63 22.37 22.24
C PHE A 28 -11.82 23.13 21.20
N ASN A 29 -10.51 22.88 21.12
CA ASN A 29 -9.68 23.30 20.02
C ASN A 29 -8.87 22.10 19.56
N PHE A 30 -9.51 21.26 18.74
CA PHE A 30 -8.77 20.48 17.74
C PHE A 30 -8.16 21.49 16.77
N LYS A 31 -6.93 21.94 17.07
CA LYS A 31 -6.07 22.50 16.03
C LYS A 31 -5.75 21.35 15.10
N ALA A 32 -6.39 21.34 13.94
CA ALA A 32 -5.94 20.57 12.80
C ALA A 32 -4.45 20.87 12.62
N ALA A 33 -3.61 19.85 12.80
CA ALA A 33 -2.22 19.93 12.43
C ALA A 33 -2.20 20.22 10.93
N SER A 34 -1.79 21.43 10.57
CA SER A 34 -1.43 21.78 9.20
C SER A 34 -0.26 20.88 8.81
N LEU A 35 -0.57 19.79 8.12
CA LEU A 35 0.43 18.97 7.46
C LEU A 35 1.11 19.88 6.43
N ASN A 36 2.36 20.26 6.69
CA ASN A 36 3.22 20.97 5.74
C ASN A 36 3.58 20.00 4.60
N LEU A 37 2.61 19.74 3.72
CA LEU A 37 2.79 18.97 2.50
C LEU A 37 2.98 19.95 1.35
N SER A 38 3.95 19.67 0.48
CA SER A 38 4.10 20.43 -0.76
C SER A 38 2.79 20.34 -1.54
N PRO A 39 2.12 21.45 -1.81
CA PRO A 39 0.78 21.46 -2.37
C PRO A 39 0.68 20.91 -3.81
N PHE A 40 1.83 20.70 -4.46
CA PHE A 40 1.93 20.20 -5.83
C PHE A 40 1.56 18.73 -6.01
N PHE A 41 1.51 17.96 -4.93
CA PHE A 41 1.37 16.50 -4.96
C PHE A 41 0.16 15.98 -4.18
N ILE A 42 -0.76 16.87 -3.80
CA ILE A 42 -1.97 16.51 -3.08
C ILE A 42 -3.10 16.37 -4.11
N ARG A 43 -3.74 15.20 -4.17
CA ARG A 43 -5.08 15.03 -4.77
C ARG A 43 -6.10 15.04 -3.63
N SER A 44 -7.22 15.74 -3.83
CA SER A 44 -8.39 15.63 -2.94
C SER A 44 -9.00 14.22 -3.06
N TYR A 45 -9.16 13.52 -1.94
CA TYR A 45 -9.62 12.12 -1.88
C TYR A 45 -10.98 11.91 -2.58
N LYS A 46 -11.07 10.92 -3.47
CA LYS A 46 -12.33 10.29 -3.87
C LYS A 46 -12.62 9.09 -2.95
N GLY A 47 -13.77 9.09 -2.29
CA GLY A 47 -14.33 7.87 -1.70
C GLY A 47 -14.81 6.97 -2.83
N ALA A 48 -14.13 5.84 -3.06
CA ALA A 48 -14.50 4.91 -4.11
C ALA A 48 -15.87 4.26 -3.84
N SER A 49 -16.90 4.72 -4.55
CA SER A 49 -18.16 3.99 -4.76
C SER A 49 -17.99 3.07 -5.97
N HIS A 50 -17.78 1.78 -5.73
CA HIS A 50 -17.92 0.77 -6.77
C HIS A 50 -19.27 0.09 -6.61
N GLU A 51 -20.17 0.31 -7.56
CA GLU A 51 -21.30 -0.60 -7.81
C GLU A 51 -20.75 -1.84 -8.50
N ALA A 52 -20.81 -2.98 -7.80
CA ALA A 52 -20.54 -4.28 -8.40
C ALA A 52 -21.80 -4.75 -9.14
N ALA A 53 -21.83 -4.57 -10.46
CA ALA A 53 -22.83 -5.20 -11.32
C ALA A 53 -22.42 -6.65 -11.61
N CYS A 54 -23.04 -7.59 -10.90
CA CYS A 54 -22.93 -9.03 -11.20
C CYS A 54 -23.70 -9.35 -12.48
N LEU A 55 -22.99 -9.61 -13.58
CA LEU A 55 -23.55 -10.23 -14.78
C LEU A 55 -23.29 -11.74 -14.74
N SER A 56 -24.28 -12.50 -14.28
CA SER A 56 -24.35 -13.94 -14.45
C SER A 56 -24.76 -14.27 -15.89
N THR A 57 -23.87 -14.91 -16.63
CA THR A 57 -24.23 -15.57 -17.88
C THR A 57 -24.35 -17.07 -17.63
N SER A 58 -25.59 -17.56 -17.72
CA SER A 58 -25.92 -18.97 -17.84
C SER A 58 -25.89 -19.36 -19.31
N SER A 59 -25.37 -20.54 -19.62
CA SER A 59 -25.89 -21.41 -20.68
C SER A 59 -25.43 -22.86 -20.46
N PRO A 60 -26.30 -23.86 -20.75
CA PRO A 60 -26.12 -25.26 -20.40
C PRO A 60 -25.59 -26.09 -21.58
N ASP A 61 -25.01 -27.27 -21.30
CA ASP A 61 -25.36 -28.55 -21.93
C ASP A 61 -24.36 -29.66 -21.51
N GLY A 62 -24.89 -30.86 -21.29
CA GLY A 62 -24.19 -31.96 -20.61
C GLY A 62 -23.92 -33.21 -21.45
N VAL A 63 -23.90 -34.34 -20.72
CA VAL A 63 -23.75 -35.77 -21.08
C VAL A 63 -22.30 -36.31 -20.92
N SER A 64 -21.96 -36.99 -19.81
CA SER A 64 -22.03 -38.46 -19.51
C SER A 64 -20.85 -39.25 -20.14
N LEU A 65 -20.07 -40.17 -19.51
CA LEU A 65 -20.36 -41.28 -18.59
C LEU A 65 -19.03 -41.97 -18.12
N VAL A 66 -19.08 -42.57 -16.91
CA VAL A 66 -18.29 -43.71 -16.34
C VAL A 66 -16.79 -43.59 -15.99
N GLY A 67 -16.50 -43.90 -14.71
CA GLY A 67 -15.22 -44.45 -14.23
C GLY A 67 -15.16 -44.52 -12.71
N LYS A 68 -15.73 -45.58 -12.11
CA LYS A 68 -15.64 -45.89 -10.67
C LYS A 68 -14.19 -46.24 -10.30
N GLU A 69 -13.72 -45.75 -9.15
CA GLU A 69 -12.93 -46.57 -8.22
C GLU A 69 -13.06 -46.03 -6.79
N GLN A 70 -13.07 -46.97 -5.85
CA GLN A 70 -13.72 -46.91 -4.55
C GLN A 70 -12.75 -47.49 -3.52
N TYR A 71 -12.33 -46.70 -2.54
CA TYR A 71 -11.72 -47.13 -1.27
C TYR A 71 -11.98 -45.97 -0.29
N GLY A 72 -12.55 -46.09 0.90
CA GLY A 72 -12.94 -47.21 1.75
C GLY A 72 -12.95 -46.61 3.16
N VAL A 73 -14.09 -46.02 3.57
CA VAL A 73 -14.26 -45.39 4.90
C VAL A 73 -14.86 -46.45 5.82
N GLU A 74 -14.05 -46.98 6.73
CA GLU A 74 -14.54 -47.84 7.81
C GLU A 74 -15.24 -47.00 8.89
N THR A 75 -16.56 -47.13 8.94
CA THR A 75 -17.41 -46.60 10.01
C THR A 75 -17.67 -47.72 11.03
N HIS A 76 -16.91 -47.73 12.12
CA HIS A 76 -17.25 -48.59 13.26
C HIS A 76 -18.34 -47.93 14.11
N THR A 77 -19.56 -48.44 13.96
CA THR A 77 -20.70 -48.20 14.85
C THR A 77 -20.59 -49.12 16.06
N TYR A 78 -20.47 -48.57 17.26
CA TYR A 78 -20.64 -49.35 18.49
C TYR A 78 -22.01 -49.07 19.12
N ARG A 79 -22.74 -50.18 19.31
CA ARG A 79 -24.03 -50.27 20.00
C ARG A 79 -23.84 -50.02 21.50
N TYR A 80 -24.82 -49.32 22.06
CA TYR A 80 -24.98 -49.05 23.49
C TYR A 80 -25.68 -50.24 24.14
N ASP A 81 -25.00 -50.97 25.03
CA ASP A 81 -25.65 -51.87 26.00
C ASP A 81 -25.19 -51.46 27.39
N GLY A 82 -26.16 -51.09 28.23
CA GLY A 82 -25.91 -50.66 29.60
C GLY A 82 -26.05 -51.82 30.58
N SER A 83 -25.05 -52.00 31.45
CA SER A 83 -25.25 -52.33 32.87
C SER A 83 -23.95 -52.29 33.67
N SER A 84 -24.01 -51.60 34.81
CA SER A 84 -23.29 -51.85 36.07
C SER A 84 -21.79 -51.56 36.21
N THR A 85 -21.51 -50.43 36.88
CA THR A 85 -20.52 -50.20 37.95
C THR A 85 -19.08 -50.66 37.76
N ASN A 86 -18.17 -49.70 37.55
CA ASN A 86 -16.95 -49.59 38.35
C ASN A 86 -16.39 -48.15 38.30
N PHE A 87 -16.24 -47.56 39.49
CA PHE A 87 -15.50 -46.31 39.69
C PHE A 87 -14.02 -46.58 39.38
N GLY A 88 -13.50 -45.92 38.34
CA GLY A 88 -12.10 -46.02 37.95
C GLY A 88 -11.76 -44.91 36.97
N SER A 89 -11.47 -43.72 37.51
CA SER A 89 -10.61 -42.67 36.95
C SER A 89 -10.38 -42.70 35.44
N SER A 90 -11.41 -42.39 34.65
CA SER A 90 -11.18 -42.05 33.24
C SER A 90 -10.48 -40.69 33.23
N ILE A 91 -9.19 -40.72 32.96
CA ILE A 91 -8.43 -39.56 32.50
C ILE A 91 -9.20 -39.03 31.29
N LEU A 92 -9.95 -37.95 31.51
CA LEU A 92 -10.57 -37.17 30.45
C LEU A 92 -9.43 -36.62 29.59
N PHE A 93 -9.02 -37.37 28.57
CA PHE A 93 -8.41 -36.79 27.38
C PHE A 93 -9.47 -35.90 26.74
N ARG A 94 -9.64 -34.71 27.30
CA ARG A 94 -10.38 -33.62 26.67
C ARG A 94 -9.60 -33.33 25.40
N GLU A 95 -10.05 -33.86 24.26
CA GLU A 95 -9.54 -33.48 22.94
C GLU A 95 -9.44 -31.95 22.94
N LYS A 96 -8.21 -31.44 22.93
CA LYS A 96 -7.97 -30.01 22.90
C LYS A 96 -8.43 -29.54 21.53
N ARG A 97 -9.66 -29.02 21.47
CA ARG A 97 -10.13 -28.31 20.29
C ARG A 97 -9.27 -27.07 20.14
N VAL A 98 -8.48 -27.04 19.07
CA VAL A 98 -7.68 -25.90 18.64
C VAL A 98 -8.31 -25.28 17.40
N LEU A 99 -7.95 -24.03 17.10
CA LEU A 99 -8.39 -23.34 15.90
C LEU A 99 -7.82 -24.05 14.67
N ASP A 100 -8.64 -24.13 13.63
CA ASP A 100 -8.16 -24.55 12.30
C ASP A 100 -7.19 -23.49 11.79
N ALA A 101 -5.98 -23.92 11.46
CA ALA A 101 -4.90 -23.02 11.06
C ALA A 101 -3.86 -23.77 10.23
N PHE A 102 -3.01 -23.00 9.56
CA PHE A 102 -1.88 -23.50 8.77
C PHE A 102 -0.60 -22.76 9.17
N ASP A 103 0.53 -23.46 9.05
CA ASP A 103 1.84 -22.88 9.33
C ASP A 103 2.30 -21.98 8.17
N ASP A 104 2.97 -20.87 8.52
CA ASP A 104 3.73 -20.08 7.55
C ASP A 104 5.20 -20.54 7.47
N GLU A 105 5.93 -20.01 6.48
CA GLU A 105 7.33 -20.37 6.21
C GLU A 105 8.32 -19.92 7.32
N TYR A 106 7.87 -19.09 8.26
CA TYR A 106 8.69 -18.44 9.28
C TYR A 106 8.38 -18.95 10.71
N GLY A 107 7.64 -20.06 10.82
CA GLY A 107 7.24 -20.66 12.09
C GLY A 107 6.09 -19.91 12.78
N GLY A 108 5.35 -19.09 12.05
CA GLY A 108 4.09 -18.53 12.46
C GLY A 108 2.90 -19.41 12.08
N VAL A 109 1.70 -18.94 12.45
CA VAL A 109 0.43 -19.63 12.26
C VAL A 109 -0.59 -18.66 11.69
N VAL A 110 -1.32 -19.09 10.67
CA VAL A 110 -2.42 -18.33 10.08
C VAL A 110 -3.73 -19.06 10.35
N VAL A 111 -4.61 -18.43 11.12
CA VAL A 111 -5.92 -18.99 11.47
C VAL A 111 -6.85 -18.93 10.28
N ASN A 112 -7.55 -20.03 10.01
CA ASN A 112 -8.54 -20.10 8.93
C ASN A 112 -9.80 -19.30 9.31
N PRO A 113 -10.11 -18.20 8.60
CA PRO A 113 -11.25 -17.34 8.93
C PRO A 113 -12.61 -18.03 8.72
N GLU A 114 -12.70 -19.00 7.81
CA GLU A 114 -13.97 -19.66 7.45
C GLU A 114 -14.42 -20.67 8.52
N LYS A 115 -13.48 -21.18 9.31
CA LYS A 115 -13.76 -22.15 10.38
C LYS A 115 -13.77 -21.54 11.77
N LEU A 116 -13.85 -20.21 11.86
CA LEU A 116 -13.99 -19.52 13.14
C LEU A 116 -15.35 -19.82 13.78
N PRO A 117 -15.39 -20.22 15.07
CA PRO A 117 -16.65 -20.41 15.77
C PRO A 117 -17.45 -19.09 15.81
N SER A 118 -18.78 -19.19 15.67
CA SER A 118 -19.66 -18.02 15.83
C SER A 118 -19.95 -17.69 17.29
N ASP A 119 -19.90 -18.71 18.16
CA ASP A 119 -20.10 -18.53 19.59
C ASP A 119 -18.83 -17.99 20.25
N THR A 120 -18.99 -16.90 21.01
CA THR A 120 -17.90 -16.16 21.65
C THR A 120 -17.23 -16.95 22.77
N ASP A 121 -17.99 -17.69 23.59
CA ASP A 121 -17.44 -18.49 24.70
C ASP A 121 -16.66 -19.69 24.17
N VAL A 122 -17.17 -20.31 23.10
CA VAL A 122 -16.45 -21.35 22.36
C VAL A 122 -15.17 -20.79 21.77
N PHE A 123 -15.21 -19.60 21.15
CA PHE A 123 -14.01 -18.95 20.61
C PHE A 123 -12.97 -18.70 21.70
N VAL A 124 -13.34 -18.16 22.86
CA VAL A 124 -12.43 -17.92 24.00
C VAL A 124 -11.73 -19.21 24.40
N SER A 125 -12.48 -20.30 24.60
CA SER A 125 -11.93 -21.57 25.06
C SER A 125 -10.96 -22.18 24.05
N ILE A 126 -11.32 -22.14 22.76
CA ILE A 126 -10.50 -22.71 21.69
C ILE A 126 -9.26 -21.84 21.43
N LEU A 127 -9.39 -20.52 21.42
CA LEU A 127 -8.27 -19.59 21.22
C LEU A 127 -7.20 -19.77 22.31
N ARG A 128 -7.60 -19.81 23.59
CA ARG A 128 -6.67 -20.06 24.72
C ARG A 128 -5.96 -21.41 24.61
N SER A 129 -6.71 -22.44 24.25
CA SER A 129 -6.16 -23.78 24.06
C SER A 129 -5.14 -23.81 22.91
N SER A 130 -5.43 -23.08 21.83
CA SER A 130 -4.58 -22.96 20.64
C SER A 130 -3.29 -22.20 20.96
N LEU A 131 -3.39 -21.03 21.59
CA LEU A 131 -2.23 -20.23 22.02
C LEU A 131 -1.31 -21.03 22.96
N SER A 132 -1.88 -21.80 23.89
CA SER A 132 -1.09 -22.67 24.76
C SER A 132 -0.35 -23.76 23.99
N LEU A 133 -0.99 -24.39 22.99
CA LEU A 133 -0.35 -25.40 22.16
C LEU A 133 0.76 -24.79 21.32
N TRP A 134 0.47 -23.72 20.60
CA TRP A 134 1.42 -23.03 19.73
C TRP A 134 2.64 -22.51 20.50
N ARG A 135 2.46 -22.07 21.75
CA ARG A 135 3.57 -21.74 22.65
C ARG A 135 4.46 -22.94 22.95
N THR A 136 3.88 -24.12 23.23
CA THR A 136 4.68 -25.34 23.48
C THR A 136 5.36 -25.88 22.24
N GLU A 137 4.80 -25.62 21.06
CA GLU A 137 5.37 -25.98 19.76
C GLU A 137 6.45 -24.99 19.28
N GLY A 138 6.69 -23.91 20.02
CA GLY A 138 7.66 -22.88 19.64
C GLY A 138 7.24 -22.04 18.44
N LYS A 139 5.92 -21.93 18.19
CA LYS A 139 5.37 -21.03 17.16
C LYS A 139 5.59 -19.57 17.55
N LYS A 140 5.66 -18.72 16.53
CA LYS A 140 6.00 -17.31 16.68
C LYS A 140 4.81 -16.37 16.48
N GLY A 141 4.63 -15.87 15.26
CA GLY A 141 3.58 -14.92 14.94
C GLY A 141 2.27 -15.61 14.58
N ILE A 142 1.17 -15.17 15.19
CA ILE A 142 -0.18 -15.68 14.93
C ILE A 142 -0.97 -14.62 14.18
N TRP A 143 -1.51 -14.98 13.02
CA TRP A 143 -2.35 -14.14 12.19
C TRP A 143 -3.81 -14.55 12.32
N LEU A 144 -4.65 -13.57 12.69
CA LEU A 144 -6.08 -13.77 12.89
C LEU A 144 -6.85 -12.77 12.02
N LYS A 145 -7.38 -13.27 10.90
CA LYS A 145 -8.28 -12.52 10.02
C LYS A 145 -9.71 -12.64 10.54
N LEU A 146 -10.32 -11.53 10.94
CA LEU A 146 -11.70 -11.48 11.40
C LEU A 146 -12.57 -10.75 10.38
N PRO A 147 -13.44 -11.47 9.64
CA PRO A 147 -14.45 -10.85 8.78
C PRO A 147 -15.38 -9.94 9.58
N VAL A 148 -16.02 -8.98 8.90
CA VAL A 148 -16.99 -8.05 9.54
C VAL A 148 -18.12 -8.80 10.25
N GLU A 149 -18.55 -9.96 9.74
CA GLU A 149 -19.60 -10.81 10.32
C GLU A 149 -19.16 -11.47 11.64
N LYS A 150 -17.87 -11.41 11.97
CA LYS A 150 -17.26 -11.97 13.18
C LYS A 150 -16.68 -10.87 14.07
N CYS A 151 -17.15 -9.63 13.95
CA CYS A 151 -16.63 -8.48 14.69
C CYS A 151 -16.73 -8.64 16.22
N ASP A 152 -17.69 -9.42 16.71
CA ASP A 152 -17.84 -9.76 18.14
C ASP A 152 -16.63 -10.51 18.72
N LEU A 153 -15.79 -11.11 17.86
CA LEU A 153 -14.56 -11.80 18.27
C LEU A 153 -13.39 -10.83 18.49
N VAL A 154 -13.45 -9.59 17.99
CA VAL A 154 -12.37 -8.60 18.09
C VAL A 154 -12.05 -8.25 19.55
N PRO A 155 -13.02 -7.89 20.42
CA PRO A 155 -12.71 -7.58 21.81
C PRO A 155 -12.13 -8.77 22.58
N ILE A 156 -12.47 -9.99 22.17
CA ILE A 156 -11.92 -11.22 22.76
C ILE A 156 -10.46 -11.37 22.38
N ALA A 157 -10.13 -11.26 21.08
CA ALA A 157 -8.77 -11.35 20.59
C ALA A 157 -7.86 -10.31 21.26
N ILE A 158 -8.31 -9.07 21.42
CA ILE A 158 -7.56 -8.01 22.12
C ILE A 158 -7.26 -8.39 23.57
N ARG A 159 -8.25 -8.95 24.30
CA ARG A 159 -8.06 -9.38 25.69
C ARG A 159 -7.06 -10.54 25.82
N GLU A 160 -6.97 -11.38 24.80
CA GLU A 160 -5.95 -12.45 24.72
C GLU A 160 -4.60 -11.93 24.19
N GLY A 161 -4.47 -10.63 23.95
CA GLY A 161 -3.22 -9.94 23.65
C GLY A 161 -2.98 -9.65 22.16
N PHE A 162 -3.92 -9.99 21.27
CA PHE A 162 -3.80 -9.64 19.86
C PHE A 162 -3.83 -8.12 19.66
N GLN A 163 -3.07 -7.66 18.67
CA GLN A 163 -3.02 -6.26 18.25
C GLN A 163 -3.53 -6.12 16.83
N TYR A 164 -4.07 -4.95 16.48
CA TYR A 164 -4.42 -4.64 15.10
C TYR A 164 -3.16 -4.54 14.24
N HIS A 165 -3.20 -5.14 13.06
CA HIS A 165 -2.16 -4.98 12.05
C HIS A 165 -2.65 -4.09 10.90
N HIS A 166 -3.74 -4.48 10.24
CA HIS A 166 -4.37 -3.69 9.18
C HIS A 166 -5.86 -4.02 9.09
N ALA A 167 -6.62 -3.25 8.32
CA ALA A 167 -8.01 -3.51 8.04
C ALA A 167 -8.32 -3.20 6.57
N GLU A 168 -9.21 -4.00 6.00
CA GLU A 168 -9.86 -3.74 4.72
C GLU A 168 -11.36 -3.55 4.97
N ARG A 169 -12.11 -3.14 3.94
CA ARG A 169 -13.56 -2.92 4.07
C ARG A 169 -14.32 -4.11 4.68
N GLY A 170 -13.87 -5.33 4.40
CA GLY A 170 -14.53 -6.57 4.81
C GLY A 170 -13.92 -7.31 5.99
N TYR A 171 -12.78 -6.88 6.54
CA TYR A 171 -12.14 -7.58 7.66
C TYR A 171 -11.12 -6.73 8.43
N VAL A 172 -10.80 -7.16 9.64
CA VAL A 172 -9.61 -6.71 10.38
C VAL A 172 -8.59 -7.85 10.48
N MET A 173 -7.33 -7.55 10.19
CA MET A 173 -6.21 -8.44 10.45
C MET A 173 -5.62 -8.11 11.81
N MET A 174 -5.56 -9.11 12.67
CA MET A 174 -4.95 -9.02 13.98
C MET A 174 -3.75 -9.94 14.08
N THR A 175 -2.78 -9.58 14.91
CA THR A 175 -1.57 -10.37 15.12
C THR A 175 -1.25 -10.56 16.60
N TYR A 176 -0.61 -11.68 16.93
CA TYR A 176 -0.07 -11.95 18.26
C TYR A 176 1.33 -12.54 18.12
N TRP A 177 2.31 -11.95 18.82
CA TRP A 177 3.66 -12.48 18.89
C TRP A 177 3.81 -13.30 20.17
N ILE A 178 4.00 -14.61 20.04
CA ILE A 178 4.13 -15.53 21.18
C ILE A 178 5.43 -15.34 21.98
N PRO A 179 6.62 -15.20 21.34
CA PRO A 179 7.88 -15.11 22.08
C PRO A 179 8.00 -13.84 22.92
N ASP A 180 8.79 -13.91 23.99
CA ASP A 180 9.14 -12.74 24.83
C ASP A 180 10.22 -11.84 24.19
N GLU A 181 10.66 -12.17 22.97
CA GLU A 181 11.64 -11.39 22.19
C GLU A 181 10.96 -10.29 21.35
N PRO A 182 11.70 -9.32 20.80
CA PRO A 182 11.12 -8.30 19.94
C PRO A 182 10.29 -8.89 18.80
N CYS A 183 9.09 -8.34 18.59
CA CYS A 183 8.20 -8.78 17.52
C CYS A 183 8.87 -8.57 16.15
N MET A 184 9.01 -9.65 15.39
CA MET A 184 9.60 -9.63 14.04
C MET A 184 8.55 -9.68 12.93
N LEU A 185 7.27 -9.55 13.28
CA LEU A 185 6.22 -9.42 12.27
C LEU A 185 6.42 -8.11 11.50
N PRO A 186 6.28 -8.13 10.16
CA PRO A 186 6.35 -6.92 9.37
C PRO A 186 5.24 -5.96 9.81
N ALA A 187 5.54 -4.66 9.78
CA ALA A 187 4.51 -3.64 9.95
C ALA A 187 3.57 -3.62 8.74
N ASN A 188 2.42 -2.95 8.89
CA ASN A 188 1.49 -2.76 7.79
C ASN A 188 2.04 -1.83 6.70
N ALA A 189 1.27 -1.67 5.62
CA ALA A 189 1.62 -0.78 4.50
C ALA A 189 1.98 0.63 5.01
N SER A 190 3.25 0.99 4.88
CA SER A 190 3.84 2.22 5.43
C SER A 190 3.80 3.41 4.47
N HIS A 191 3.52 3.16 3.20
CA HIS A 191 3.59 4.16 2.14
C HIS A 191 2.28 4.29 1.38
N GLN A 192 1.94 5.52 1.04
CA GLN A 192 1.05 5.82 -0.08
C GLN A 192 1.90 6.01 -1.34
N VAL A 193 1.34 5.65 -2.49
CA VAL A 193 2.03 5.78 -3.78
C VAL A 193 1.22 6.69 -4.68
N GLY A 194 1.80 7.82 -5.05
CA GLY A 194 1.25 8.79 -5.99
C GLY A 194 2.04 8.85 -7.29
N VAL A 195 1.39 9.34 -8.34
CA VAL A 195 1.99 9.61 -9.65
C VAL A 195 1.64 11.00 -10.14
N GLY A 196 2.56 11.61 -10.88
CA GLY A 196 2.34 12.84 -11.64
C GLY A 196 2.75 12.65 -13.10
N GLY A 197 1.86 13.02 -14.02
CA GLY A 197 2.07 12.92 -15.46
C GLY A 197 2.66 14.21 -16.03
N PHE A 198 3.93 14.19 -16.44
CA PHE A 198 4.52 15.24 -17.26
C PHE A 198 4.27 14.92 -18.74
N VAL A 199 3.21 15.51 -19.30
CA VAL A 199 2.81 15.32 -20.71
C VAL A 199 3.18 16.57 -21.49
N MET A 200 3.92 16.40 -22.59
CA MET A 200 4.28 17.52 -23.47
C MET A 200 3.96 17.22 -24.92
N ASN A 201 3.42 18.22 -25.62
CA ASN A 201 3.15 18.13 -27.06
C ASN A 201 4.33 18.67 -27.89
N ASP A 202 4.25 18.51 -29.22
CA ASP A 202 5.30 18.95 -30.16
C ASP A 202 5.48 20.48 -30.23
N LYS A 203 4.60 21.26 -29.60
CA LYS A 203 4.67 22.73 -29.53
C LYS A 203 5.36 23.24 -28.26
N ASN A 204 5.97 22.37 -27.47
CA ASN A 204 6.54 22.67 -26.15
C ASN A 204 5.52 23.22 -25.15
N GLU A 205 4.28 22.71 -25.22
CA GLU A 205 3.23 22.99 -24.24
C GLU A 205 3.04 21.77 -23.35
N VAL A 206 2.90 22.02 -22.04
CA VAL A 206 2.67 21.01 -21.01
C VAL A 206 1.17 20.92 -20.75
N LEU A 207 0.66 19.70 -20.62
CA LEU A 207 -0.72 19.48 -20.18
C LEU A 207 -0.83 19.76 -18.70
N VAL A 208 -1.71 20.68 -18.33
CA VAL A 208 -1.90 21.12 -16.95
C VAL A 208 -3.37 21.17 -16.57
N VAL A 209 -3.64 20.99 -15.28
CA VAL A 209 -4.97 21.00 -14.68
C VAL A 209 -5.06 22.01 -13.54
N GLN A 210 -6.27 22.47 -13.25
CA GLN A 210 -6.65 23.16 -12.03
C GLN A 210 -7.67 22.30 -11.28
N GLU A 211 -7.46 22.10 -9.98
CA GLU A 211 -8.41 21.38 -9.13
C GLU A 211 -9.60 22.26 -8.77
N LYS A 212 -10.79 21.65 -8.78
CA LYS A 212 -12.03 22.30 -8.35
C LYS A 212 -12.10 22.46 -6.84
N HIS A 213 -11.52 21.51 -6.10
CA HIS A 213 -11.51 21.47 -4.64
C HIS A 213 -10.08 21.49 -4.13
N CYS A 214 -9.55 22.68 -3.91
CA CYS A 214 -8.21 22.91 -3.38
C CYS A 214 -8.23 23.92 -2.22
N ALA A 215 -7.14 23.94 -1.44
CA ALA A 215 -6.96 24.93 -0.40
C ALA A 215 -6.88 26.35 -1.00
N PRO A 216 -7.34 27.41 -0.30
CA PRO A 216 -7.38 28.76 -0.85
C PRO A 216 -6.04 29.26 -1.39
N GLU A 217 -4.92 28.81 -0.83
CA GLU A 217 -3.57 29.19 -1.26
C GLU A 217 -3.20 28.62 -2.64
N LEU A 218 -3.92 27.60 -3.10
CA LEU A 218 -3.70 26.89 -4.37
C LEU A 218 -4.75 27.21 -5.43
N ALA A 219 -5.73 28.04 -5.08
CA ALA A 219 -6.76 28.46 -6.00
C ALA A 219 -6.14 29.11 -7.25
N GLY A 220 -6.44 28.55 -8.42
CA GLY A 220 -5.92 29.03 -9.69
C GLY A 220 -4.50 28.54 -10.06
N LEU A 221 -3.87 27.69 -9.24
CA LEU A 221 -2.59 27.07 -9.56
C LEU A 221 -2.77 26.02 -10.67
N TRP A 222 -2.02 26.16 -11.76
CA TRP A 222 -1.91 25.10 -12.77
C TRP A 222 -0.84 24.10 -12.35
N LYS A 223 -1.23 22.83 -12.23
CA LYS A 223 -0.33 21.72 -11.88
C LYS A 223 -0.34 20.62 -12.94
N LEU A 224 0.58 19.67 -12.82
CA LEU A 224 0.56 18.44 -13.62
C LEU A 224 -0.66 17.60 -13.21
N PRO A 225 -1.21 16.76 -14.11
CA PRO A 225 -2.17 15.73 -13.70
C PRO A 225 -1.55 14.78 -12.68
N THR A 226 -2.26 14.48 -11.60
CA THR A 226 -1.73 13.68 -10.48
C THR A 226 -2.78 12.80 -9.83
N GLY A 227 -2.40 11.61 -9.37
CA GLY A 227 -3.27 10.84 -8.48
C GLY A 227 -2.57 9.67 -7.81
N PHE A 228 -3.36 8.82 -7.15
CA PHE A 228 -2.84 7.67 -6.40
C PHE A 228 -2.82 6.42 -7.27
N ILE A 229 -1.83 5.56 -7.03
CA ILE A 229 -1.81 4.21 -7.57
C ILE A 229 -2.82 3.36 -6.80
N LEU A 230 -3.68 2.67 -7.56
CA LEU A 230 -4.65 1.74 -6.99
C LEU A 230 -3.97 0.45 -6.51
N GLU A 231 -4.66 -0.29 -5.66
CA GLU A 231 -4.17 -1.60 -5.22
C GLU A 231 -3.92 -2.50 -6.43
N SER A 232 -2.73 -3.12 -6.47
CA SER A 232 -2.28 -3.99 -7.57
C SER A 232 -2.20 -3.30 -8.95
N GLU A 233 -2.11 -1.97 -9.00
CA GLU A 233 -1.90 -1.21 -10.24
C GLU A 233 -0.41 -0.92 -10.49
N GLU A 234 0.02 -1.01 -11.75
CA GLU A 234 1.37 -0.65 -12.18
C GLU A 234 1.56 0.88 -12.23
N ILE A 235 2.73 1.39 -11.83
CA ILE A 235 2.99 2.85 -11.79
C ILE A 235 2.77 3.51 -13.17
N PHE A 236 3.21 2.85 -14.23
CA PHE A 236 3.05 3.39 -15.60
C PHE A 236 1.57 3.40 -16.03
N SER A 237 0.81 2.39 -15.64
CA SER A 237 -0.63 2.30 -15.92
C SER A 237 -1.39 3.38 -15.16
N GLY A 238 -1.09 3.58 -13.88
CA GLY A 238 -1.71 4.64 -13.08
C GLY A 238 -1.40 6.02 -13.63
N ALA A 239 -0.16 6.31 -14.05
CA ALA A 239 0.17 7.60 -14.65
C ALA A 239 -0.62 7.89 -15.94
N VAL A 240 -0.80 6.89 -16.82
CA VAL A 240 -1.61 7.02 -18.04
C VAL A 240 -3.09 7.17 -17.69
N ARG A 241 -3.60 6.40 -16.72
CA ARG A 241 -4.99 6.45 -16.25
C ARG A 241 -5.33 7.82 -15.67
N GLU A 242 -4.51 8.35 -14.76
CA GLU A 242 -4.77 9.65 -14.10
C GLU A 242 -4.82 10.80 -15.11
N VAL A 243 -3.91 10.85 -16.09
CA VAL A 243 -3.99 11.84 -17.17
C VAL A 243 -5.30 11.72 -17.94
N LYS A 244 -5.70 10.49 -18.28
CA LYS A 244 -6.93 10.24 -19.04
C LYS A 244 -8.19 10.58 -18.25
N GLU A 245 -8.25 10.25 -16.97
CA GLU A 245 -9.37 10.58 -16.09
C GLU A 245 -9.54 12.10 -15.97
N GLU A 246 -8.46 12.83 -15.71
CA GLU A 246 -8.54 14.28 -15.45
C GLU A 246 -8.74 15.11 -16.72
N THR A 247 -8.19 14.68 -17.86
CA THR A 247 -8.08 15.53 -19.06
C THR A 247 -8.67 14.92 -20.32
N GLY A 248 -9.01 13.63 -20.32
CA GLY A 248 -9.48 12.91 -21.50
C GLY A 248 -8.38 12.59 -22.53
N ILE A 249 -7.13 13.01 -22.30
CA ILE A 249 -6.01 12.80 -23.22
C ILE A 249 -5.48 11.38 -23.11
N ASP A 250 -5.39 10.71 -24.26
CA ASP A 250 -4.70 9.43 -24.38
C ASP A 250 -3.20 9.66 -24.41
N THR A 251 -2.47 8.91 -23.60
CA THR A 251 -1.01 9.03 -23.51
C THR A 251 -0.33 7.67 -23.55
N GLU A 252 0.94 7.69 -23.97
CA GLU A 252 1.85 6.57 -23.88
C GLU A 252 2.91 6.86 -22.83
N PHE A 253 3.18 5.88 -21.97
CA PHE A 253 4.24 5.99 -20.98
C PHE A 253 5.62 5.91 -21.62
N LEU A 254 6.52 6.83 -21.23
CA LEU A 254 7.91 6.80 -21.67
C LEU A 254 8.84 6.28 -20.56
N GLU A 255 8.86 6.96 -19.42
CA GLU A 255 9.80 6.67 -18.33
C GLU A 255 9.41 7.37 -17.02
N VAL A 256 9.90 6.84 -15.90
CA VAL A 256 9.94 7.55 -14.62
C VAL A 256 11.15 8.48 -14.62
N ILE A 257 10.93 9.79 -14.43
CA ILE A 257 11.99 10.80 -14.39
C ILE A 257 12.64 10.87 -13.01
N ALA A 258 11.81 10.89 -11.97
CA ALA A 258 12.22 10.99 -10.58
C ALA A 258 11.12 10.42 -9.69
N PHE A 259 11.45 10.14 -8.43
CA PHE A 259 10.46 9.95 -7.40
C PHE A 259 10.85 10.76 -6.16
N ARG A 260 9.83 11.20 -5.43
CA ARG A 260 9.96 11.91 -4.17
C ARG A 260 9.58 10.96 -3.04
N HIS A 261 10.34 10.98 -1.96
CA HIS A 261 9.99 10.32 -0.71
C HIS A 261 9.75 11.38 0.36
N ALA A 262 8.56 11.38 0.97
CA ALA A 262 8.22 12.28 2.06
C ALA A 262 7.64 11.51 3.24
N HIS A 263 7.84 12.04 4.45
CA HIS A 263 7.41 11.40 5.69
C HIS A 263 6.27 12.18 6.35
N ASN A 264 5.53 11.50 7.24
CA ASN A 264 4.48 12.08 8.08
C ASN A 264 3.43 12.84 7.25
N VAL A 265 2.92 12.19 6.21
CA VAL A 265 1.88 12.69 5.31
C VAL A 265 0.51 12.31 5.90
N ALA A 266 -0.36 11.64 5.15
CA ALA A 266 -1.65 11.22 5.64
C ALA A 266 -1.47 10.04 6.61
N PHE A 267 -2.16 10.10 7.76
CA PHE A 267 -2.18 9.02 8.76
C PHE A 267 -0.78 8.59 9.23
N GLU A 268 0.15 9.54 9.35
CA GLU A 268 1.54 9.31 9.78
C GLU A 268 2.33 8.37 8.85
N LYS A 269 1.81 8.11 7.65
CA LYS A 269 2.49 7.31 6.62
C LYS A 269 3.46 8.16 5.81
N SER A 270 4.36 7.47 5.12
CA SER A 270 5.23 8.10 4.12
C SER A 270 4.55 8.11 2.75
N ASP A 271 5.02 8.96 1.84
CA ASP A 271 4.53 9.07 0.48
C ASP A 271 5.68 8.86 -0.51
N LEU A 272 5.43 8.02 -1.51
CA LEU A 272 6.28 7.87 -2.70
C LEU A 272 5.55 8.48 -3.89
N PHE A 273 6.06 9.58 -4.41
CA PHE A 273 5.45 10.27 -5.55
C PHE A 273 6.32 10.16 -6.79
N PHE A 274 5.86 9.46 -7.82
CA PHE A 274 6.60 9.20 -9.05
C PHE A 274 6.25 10.19 -10.14
N ILE A 275 7.27 10.81 -10.73
CA ILE A 275 7.12 11.73 -11.86
C ILE A 275 7.34 10.94 -13.14
N CYS A 276 6.29 10.79 -13.93
CA CYS A 276 6.30 10.01 -15.16
C CYS A 276 6.25 10.94 -16.37
N MET A 277 7.16 10.74 -17.32
CA MET A 277 7.09 11.42 -18.61
C MET A 277 6.21 10.61 -19.56
N LEU A 278 5.27 11.29 -20.20
CA LEU A 278 4.26 10.70 -21.05
C LEU A 278 4.22 11.43 -22.39
N ARG A 279 3.94 10.69 -23.47
CA ARG A 279 3.72 11.23 -24.81
C ARG A 279 2.22 11.29 -25.10
N PRO A 280 1.65 12.44 -25.50
CA PRO A 280 0.26 12.49 -25.92
C PRO A 280 0.06 11.79 -27.26
N VAL A 281 -1.02 11.03 -27.36
CA VAL A 281 -1.50 10.36 -28.59
C VAL A 281 -2.72 11.07 -29.15
N SER A 282 -3.48 11.78 -28.30
CA SER A 282 -4.58 12.65 -28.68
C SER A 282 -4.37 14.08 -28.16
N SER A 283 -5.16 15.03 -28.66
CA SER A 283 -5.05 16.46 -28.32
C SER A 283 -6.32 17.08 -27.72
N ASP A 284 -7.46 16.41 -27.86
CA ASP A 284 -8.77 16.95 -27.52
C ASP A 284 -9.05 16.78 -26.04
N ILE A 285 -8.95 17.88 -25.30
CA ILE A 285 -9.16 17.91 -23.85
C ILE A 285 -10.65 17.77 -23.53
N LYS A 286 -10.97 16.82 -22.65
CA LYS A 286 -12.29 16.62 -22.04
C LYS A 286 -12.10 16.38 -20.55
N ILE A 287 -12.44 17.38 -19.74
CA ILE A 287 -12.18 17.33 -18.30
C ILE A 287 -13.20 16.44 -17.56
N ASP A 288 -12.77 15.86 -16.44
CA ASP A 288 -13.70 15.35 -15.43
C ASP A 288 -14.25 16.52 -14.60
N ASP A 289 -15.50 16.90 -14.87
CA ASP A 289 -16.19 18.02 -14.22
C ASP A 289 -16.40 17.83 -12.69
N LEU A 290 -16.14 16.63 -12.14
CA LEU A 290 -16.23 16.38 -10.70
C LEU A 290 -15.02 16.92 -9.94
N GLU A 291 -13.81 16.68 -10.45
CA GLU A 291 -12.56 16.94 -9.73
C GLU A 291 -11.76 18.11 -10.34
N VAL A 292 -11.84 18.27 -11.67
CA VAL A 292 -11.04 19.23 -12.43
C VAL A 292 -11.89 20.46 -12.76
N GLN A 293 -11.37 21.64 -12.42
CA GLN A 293 -12.00 22.92 -12.77
C GLN A 293 -11.71 23.30 -14.23
N ALA A 294 -10.47 23.08 -14.68
CA ALA A 294 -10.03 23.39 -16.02
C ALA A 294 -8.77 22.58 -16.38
N ALA A 295 -8.60 22.30 -17.67
CA ALA A 295 -7.37 21.74 -18.22
C ALA A 295 -6.98 22.46 -19.51
N LYS A 296 -5.68 22.65 -19.75
CA LYS A 296 -5.17 23.26 -20.98
C LYS A 296 -3.78 22.78 -21.34
N TRP A 297 -3.42 22.95 -22.60
CA TRP A 297 -2.02 23.01 -23.02
C TRP A 297 -1.46 24.39 -22.64
N MET A 298 -0.43 24.43 -21.80
CA MET A 298 0.21 25.65 -21.33
C MET A 298 1.65 25.67 -21.82
N ALA A 299 2.11 26.80 -22.38
CA ALA A 299 3.51 26.94 -22.78
C ALA A 299 4.43 26.62 -21.60
N LEU A 300 5.44 25.77 -21.80
CA LEU A 300 6.35 25.35 -20.71
C LEU A 300 6.94 26.54 -19.94
N ARG A 301 7.27 27.62 -20.66
CA ARG A 301 7.80 28.85 -20.06
C ARG A 301 6.78 29.54 -19.14
N GLU A 302 5.51 29.58 -19.51
CA GLU A 302 4.43 30.12 -18.66
C GLU A 302 4.27 29.25 -17.42
N PHE A 303 4.29 27.92 -17.59
CA PHE A 303 4.14 26.97 -16.49
C PHE A 303 5.20 27.14 -15.40
N VAL A 304 6.49 27.22 -15.78
CA VAL A 304 7.60 27.34 -14.82
C VAL A 304 7.72 28.71 -14.16
N GLU A 305 7.10 29.75 -14.74
CA GLU A 305 7.12 31.10 -14.18
C GLU A 305 5.98 31.36 -13.18
N GLN A 306 5.08 30.40 -12.96
CA GLN A 306 4.06 30.51 -11.92
C GLN A 306 4.73 30.74 -10.54
N PRO A 307 4.29 31.72 -9.72
CA PRO A 307 4.99 32.11 -8.49
C PRO A 307 5.26 30.96 -7.52
N LEU A 308 4.28 30.08 -7.31
CA LEU A 308 4.42 28.91 -6.42
C LEU A 308 5.44 27.90 -6.96
N ILE A 309 5.48 27.70 -8.28
CA ILE A 309 6.41 26.77 -8.94
C ILE A 309 7.84 27.33 -8.86
N LYS A 310 7.99 28.62 -9.13
CA LYS A 310 9.29 29.29 -9.10
C LYS A 310 9.89 29.35 -7.69
N GLY A 311 9.05 29.43 -6.67
CA GLY A 311 9.45 29.44 -5.26
C GLY A 311 9.82 28.06 -4.69
N ASP A 312 9.38 26.96 -5.31
CA ASP A 312 9.61 25.60 -4.82
C ASP A 312 10.85 24.96 -5.47
N ASN A 313 11.92 24.80 -4.67
CA ASN A 313 13.19 24.24 -5.14
C ASN A 313 13.10 22.78 -5.60
N MET A 314 12.19 21.99 -5.01
CA MET A 314 12.05 20.58 -5.33
C MET A 314 11.33 20.41 -6.67
N PHE A 315 10.21 21.12 -6.82
CA PHE A 315 9.47 21.17 -8.08
C PHE A 315 10.34 21.71 -9.21
N LYS A 316 11.09 22.80 -8.97
CA LYS A 316 12.04 23.33 -9.95
C LYS A 316 13.04 22.27 -10.42
N LYS A 317 13.64 21.51 -9.50
CA LYS A 317 14.57 20.41 -9.86
C LYS A 317 13.90 19.33 -10.70
N ILE A 318 12.67 18.95 -10.35
CA ILE A 318 11.89 17.96 -11.11
C ILE A 318 11.67 18.45 -12.56
N ILE A 319 11.23 19.69 -12.73
CA ILE A 319 11.02 20.25 -14.07
C ILE A 319 12.32 20.40 -14.84
N ASP A 320 13.41 20.82 -14.21
CA ASP A 320 14.74 20.88 -14.83
C ASP A 320 15.18 19.49 -15.36
N MET A 321 14.86 18.41 -14.63
CA MET A 321 15.11 17.03 -15.09
C MET A 321 14.23 16.65 -16.29
N CYS A 322 12.94 16.99 -16.28
CA CYS A 322 12.05 16.78 -17.43
C CYS A 322 12.57 17.54 -18.68
N ILE A 323 13.00 18.80 -18.51
CA ILE A 323 13.58 19.61 -19.59
C ILE A 323 14.90 19.01 -20.07
N ALA A 324 15.77 18.57 -19.16
CA ALA A 324 17.01 17.90 -19.52
C ALA A 324 16.74 16.61 -20.30
N ARG A 325 15.70 15.85 -19.93
CA ARG A 325 15.31 14.63 -20.64
C ARG A 325 14.87 14.90 -22.07
N MET A 326 14.07 15.94 -22.29
CA MET A 326 13.69 16.35 -23.65
C MET A 326 14.90 16.74 -24.49
N GLY A 327 15.86 17.45 -23.87
CA GLY A 327 17.14 17.79 -24.49
C GLY A 327 18.10 16.63 -24.65
N LYS A 328 17.68 15.38 -24.38
CA LYS A 328 18.51 14.15 -24.39
C LYS A 328 19.75 14.24 -23.49
N ARG A 329 19.69 15.06 -22.43
CA ARG A 329 20.75 15.27 -21.43
C ARG A 329 20.47 14.57 -20.10
N TYR A 330 19.33 13.86 -20.02
CA TYR A 330 18.92 13.06 -18.88
C TYR A 330 18.28 11.78 -19.42
N CYS A 331 18.36 10.68 -18.68
CA CYS A 331 17.68 9.43 -18.98
C CYS A 331 16.96 8.97 -17.72
N GLY A 332 15.64 8.82 -17.80
CA GLY A 332 14.83 8.26 -16.72
C GLY A 332 14.91 6.73 -16.67
N LEU A 333 13.96 6.13 -15.96
CA LEU A 333 13.83 4.69 -15.79
C LEU A 333 12.69 4.18 -16.67
N SER A 334 13.03 3.38 -17.69
CA SER A 334 12.05 2.70 -18.53
C SER A 334 11.59 1.41 -17.87
N VAL A 335 10.39 0.94 -18.25
CA VAL A 335 9.81 -0.31 -17.75
C VAL A 335 10.26 -1.46 -18.62
N HIS A 336 10.73 -2.54 -17.98
CA HIS A 336 11.10 -3.77 -18.64
C HIS A 336 10.42 -4.94 -17.94
N LYS A 337 9.77 -5.82 -18.70
CA LYS A 337 9.15 -7.02 -18.16
C LYS A 337 10.20 -8.12 -18.06
N VAL A 338 10.52 -8.56 -16.84
CA VAL A 338 11.57 -9.54 -16.55
C VAL A 338 11.01 -10.63 -15.64
N VAL A 339 11.40 -11.88 -15.88
CA VAL A 339 11.06 -13.01 -15.00
C VAL A 339 12.17 -13.21 -13.98
N SER A 340 11.82 -13.17 -12.68
CA SER A 340 12.77 -13.47 -11.60
C SER A 340 12.83 -14.98 -11.37
N LYS A 341 14.03 -15.55 -11.26
CA LYS A 341 14.20 -16.97 -10.92
C LYS A 341 13.85 -17.29 -9.46
N PHE A 342 13.78 -16.28 -8.59
CA PHE A 342 13.50 -16.47 -7.17
C PHE A 342 12.03 -16.82 -6.90
N ASP A 343 11.11 -16.27 -7.68
CA ASP A 343 9.66 -16.49 -7.54
C ASP A 343 9.02 -17.04 -8.83
N ASN A 344 9.77 -17.12 -9.93
CA ASN A 344 9.32 -17.52 -11.27
C ASN A 344 8.13 -16.69 -11.79
N ARG A 345 8.04 -15.42 -11.39
CA ARG A 345 6.97 -14.50 -11.80
C ARG A 345 7.50 -13.42 -12.74
N LEU A 346 6.63 -13.00 -13.67
CA LEU A 346 6.87 -11.85 -14.55
C LEU A 346 6.61 -10.57 -13.76
N SER A 347 7.62 -9.70 -13.69
CA SER A 347 7.56 -8.44 -12.93
C SER A 347 8.01 -7.26 -13.80
N SER A 348 7.53 -6.06 -13.47
CA SER A 348 8.04 -4.81 -14.01
C SER A 348 9.32 -4.39 -13.29
N LEU A 349 10.42 -4.25 -14.00
CA LEU A 349 11.66 -3.66 -13.50
C LEU A 349 11.89 -2.30 -14.16
N TYR A 350 12.07 -1.26 -13.34
CA TYR A 350 12.30 0.11 -13.81
C TYR A 350 13.80 0.41 -13.81
N TYR A 351 14.41 0.51 -14.98
CA TYR A 351 15.83 0.83 -15.10
C TYR A 351 16.15 1.51 -16.44
N ASN A 352 17.28 2.22 -16.45
CA ASN A 352 17.85 2.75 -17.67
C ASN A 352 18.81 1.74 -18.30
N VAL A 353 18.73 1.56 -19.62
CA VAL A 353 19.71 0.77 -20.37
C VAL A 353 20.88 1.69 -20.69
N VAL A 354 22.05 1.41 -20.10
CA VAL A 354 23.29 2.01 -20.58
C VAL A 354 23.73 1.19 -21.78
N ASP A 355 23.46 1.68 -23.00
CA ASP A 355 24.08 1.12 -24.19
C ASP A 355 25.59 1.35 -24.08
N ASP A 356 26.33 0.27 -23.84
CA ASP A 356 27.79 0.29 -23.82
C ASP A 356 28.30 0.36 -25.27
N GLN A 357 28.10 1.50 -25.94
CA GLN A 357 28.69 1.80 -27.25
C GLN A 357 30.20 2.07 -27.15
N ARG A 358 30.93 1.24 -26.38
CA ARG A 358 32.41 1.20 -26.34
C ARG A 358 33.01 -0.14 -26.76
N LEU A 359 32.21 -1.12 -27.14
CA LEU A 359 32.69 -2.39 -27.71
C LEU A 359 32.24 -2.50 -29.18
N GLY A 360 32.85 -1.69 -30.05
CA GLY A 360 32.52 -1.72 -31.49
C GLY A 360 33.23 -0.71 -32.39
N CYS A 361 34.34 -0.09 -31.95
CA CYS A 361 35.26 0.56 -32.88
C CYS A 361 36.50 -0.31 -33.02
N SER A 362 36.38 -1.42 -33.75
CA SER A 362 37.57 -2.01 -34.38
C SER A 362 37.92 -1.14 -35.58
N SER A 363 38.85 -0.23 -35.35
CA SER A 363 39.74 0.30 -36.37
C SER A 363 40.40 -0.86 -37.11
N HIS A 364 39.90 -1.19 -38.29
CA HIS A 364 40.69 -1.86 -39.31
C HIS A 364 40.84 -0.89 -40.48
N ASP A 365 41.81 0.00 -40.32
CA ASP A 365 42.62 0.41 -41.45
C ASP A 365 43.25 -0.84 -42.07
N SER A 366 42.93 -1.10 -43.33
CA SER A 366 43.89 -1.68 -44.26
C SER A 366 43.56 -1.18 -45.66
N CYS A 367 44.12 -0.02 -45.98
CA CYS A 367 44.61 0.25 -47.31
C CYS A 367 45.49 -0.93 -47.75
N THR A 368 45.16 -1.59 -48.85
CA THR A 368 46.16 -2.20 -49.73
C THR A 368 45.74 -1.97 -51.17
N SER A 369 46.65 -1.28 -51.85
CA SER A 369 46.78 -1.04 -53.28
C SER A 369 46.77 -2.33 -54.11
N THR A 370 45.96 -2.32 -55.18
CA THR A 370 46.40 -2.54 -56.59
C THR A 370 45.34 -2.01 -57.53
#